data_AF-A0A836TAF8-F1
#
_entry.id   AF-A0A836TAF8-F1
#
_cell.length_a   1.000
_cell.length_b   1.000
_cell.length_c   1.000
_cell.angle_alpha   90.00
_cell.angle_beta   90.00
_cell.angle_gamma   90.00
#
_symmetry.space_group_name_H-M   'P 1'
#
loop_
_entity.id
_entity.type
_entity.pdbx_description
1 polymer ?
#
loop_
_entity_poly.entity_id
_entity_poly.type
_entity_poly.pdbx_seq_one_letter_code
_entity_poly.pdbx_strand_id
1 'polypeptide(L)' 'MKQTLSVALAERSYPIHIGAGLLDQTTLLLAHIKHKRVAIVSNTT' A
#
# COMPACT_ATOMS: atom_id res chain seq x y z
N MET A 1 -15.65 6.20 1.41
CA MET A 1 -15.19 6.57 0.05
C MET A 1 -13.68 6.32 -0.03
N LYS A 2 -13.18 5.82 -1.16
CA LYS A 2 -11.76 5.54 -1.40
C LYS A 2 -11.22 6.54 -2.43
N GLN A 3 -10.06 7.12 -2.16
CA GLN A 3 -9.32 8.00 -3.07
C GLN A 3 -7.93 7.42 -3.33
N THR A 4 -7.37 7.67 -4.52
CA THR A 4 -5.98 7.33 -4.84
C THR A 4 -5.27 8.57 -5.36
N LEU A 5 -4.11 8.87 -4.78
CA LEU A 5 -3.20 9.91 -5.24
C LEU A 5 -1.98 9.25 -5.87
N SER A 6 -1.66 9.62 -7.11
CA SER A 6 -0.42 9.17 -7.76
C SER A 6 0.69 10.18 -7.48
N VAL A 7 1.75 9.77 -6.80
CA VAL A 7 2.90 10.62 -6.52
C VAL A 7 3.90 10.48 -7.66
N ALA A 8 4.19 11.58 -8.36
CA ALA A 8 5.08 11.60 -9.51
C ALA A 8 6.55 11.74 -9.06
N LEU A 9 7.30 10.64 -9.11
CA LEU A 9 8.74 10.56 -8.81
C LEU A 9 9.51 9.85 -9.94
N ALA A 10 9.10 10.12 -11.19
CA ALA A 10 9.58 9.42 -12.39
C ALA A 10 9.49 7.89 -12.22
N GLU A 11 10.60 7.16 -12.38
CA GLU A 11 10.69 5.69 -12.23
C GLU A 11 10.29 5.16 -10.84
N ARG A 12 10.18 6.03 -9.84
CA ARG A 12 9.80 5.66 -8.47
C ARG A 12 8.41 6.15 -8.08
N SER A 13 7.58 6.51 -9.07
CA SER A 13 6.21 6.93 -8.82
C SER A 13 5.41 5.81 -8.14
N TYR A 14 4.56 6.17 -7.17
CA TYR A 14 3.76 5.21 -6.41
C TYR A 14 2.38 5.76 -6.01
N PRO A 15 1.38 4.89 -5.81
CA PRO A 15 0.06 5.30 -5.35
C PRO A 15 -0.01 5.44 -3.83
N ILE A 16 -0.77 6.43 -3.36
CA ILE A 16 -1.25 6.53 -1.98
C ILE A 16 -2.75 6.27 -1.99
N HIS A 17 -3.19 5.19 -1.35
CA HIS A 17 -4.60 4.86 -1.18
C HIS A 17 -5.13 5.43 0.14
N ILE A 18 -6.25 6.16 0.11
CA ILE A 18 -6.82 6.86 1.26
C ILE A 18 -8.29 6.47 1.41
N GLY A 19 -8.70 6.03 2.60
CA GLY A 19 -10.06 5.60 2.89
C GLY A 19 -10.15 4.71 4.13
N ALA A 20 -11.38 4.39 4.54
CA ALA A 20 -11.64 3.43 5.62
C ALA A 20 -11.61 1.98 5.10
N GLY A 21 -11.23 1.02 5.95
CA GLY A 21 -11.27 -0.42 5.62
C GLY A 21 -10.30 -0.83 4.50
N LEU A 22 -9.18 -0.13 4.32
CA LEU A 22 -8.23 -0.44 3.24
C LEU A 22 -7.45 -1.75 3.48
N LEU A 23 -7.24 -2.13 4.74
CA LEU A 23 -6.53 -3.37 5.08
C LEU A 23 -7.37 -4.62 4.71
N ASP A 24 -8.70 -4.50 4.67
CA ASP A 24 -9.60 -5.57 4.22
C ASP A 24 -9.49 -5.80 2.70
N GLN A 25 -8.96 -4.82 1.95
CA GLN A 25 -8.76 -4.88 0.50
C GLN A 25 -7.34 -5.38 0.19
N THR A 26 -7.09 -6.66 0.44
CA THR A 26 -5.78 -7.32 0.28
C THR A 26 -5.13 -7.12 -1.09
N THR A 27 -5.93 -6.93 -2.14
CA THR A 27 -5.46 -6.65 -3.51
C THR A 27 -4.60 -5.40 -3.62
N LEU A 28 -4.82 -4.39 -2.77
CA LEU A 28 -4.02 -3.15 -2.75
C LEU A 28 -2.56 -3.41 -2.33
N LEU A 29 -2.36 -4.34 -1.41
CA LEU A 29 -1.03 -4.74 -0.94
C LEU A 29 -0.38 -5.73 -1.92
N LEU A 30 -1.13 -6.73 -2.39
CA LEU A 30 -0.61 -7.78 -3.27
C LEU A 30 -0.06 -7.23 -4.59
N ALA A 31 -0.62 -6.15 -5.13
CA ALA A 31 -0.12 -5.50 -6.34
C ALA A 31 1.33 -4.97 -6.20
N HIS A 32 1.81 -4.73 -4.97
CA HIS A 32 3.11 -4.12 -4.69
C HIS A 32 4.10 -5.08 -4.00
N ILE A 33 3.67 -6.30 -3.65
CA ILE A 33 4.51 -7.32 -3.02
C ILE A 33 5.07 -8.26 -4.09
N LYS A 34 6.37 -8.16 -4.38
CA LYS A 34 7.04 -8.96 -5.41
C LYS A 34 7.34 -10.41 -4.98
N HIS A 35 7.35 -10.68 -3.68
CA HIS A 35 7.80 -11.95 -3.12
C HIS A 35 6.81 -12.51 -2.11
N LYS A 36 6.75 -13.84 -1.97
CA LYS A 36 5.83 -14.52 -1.05
C LYS A 36 6.20 -14.37 0.44
N ARG A 37 7.38 -13.85 0.76
CA ARG A 37 7.87 -13.67 2.13
C ARG A 37 8.06 -12.18 2.41
N VAL A 38 7.45 -11.71 3.50
CA VAL A 38 7.51 -10.33 3.98
C VAL A 38 7.71 -10.33 5.49
N ALA A 39 8.25 -9.24 6.03
CA ALA A 39 8.32 -9.00 7.46
C ALA A 39 7.41 -7.83 7.82
N ILE A 40 6.60 -8.00 8.87
CA ILE A 40 5.82 -6.92 9.45
C ILE A 40 6.64 -6.35 10.59
N VAL A 41 6.93 -5.05 10.55
CA VAL A 41 7.64 -4.33 11.60
C VAL A 41 6.65 -3.36 12.23
N SER A 42 6.42 -3.52 13.52
CA SER A 42 5.53 -2.67 14.32
C SER A 42 6.22 -2.29 15.62
N ASN A 43 5.70 -1.27 16.29
CA ASN A 43 6.05 -0.93 17.66
C ASN A 43 5.06 -1.58 18.65
N THR A 44 5.38 -1.49 19.94
CA THR A 44 4.52 -1.92 21.06
C THR A 44 3.72 -0.77 21.68
N THR A 45 3.78 0.42 21.08
CA THR A 45 3.24 1.68 21.63
C THR A 45 2.17 2.24 20.73
#